data_AF-A0A6A7B0E0-F1
#
_entry.id   AF-A0A6A7B0E0-F1
#
_cell.length_a   1.000
_cell.length_b   1.000
_cell.length_c   1.000
_cell.angle_alpha   90.00
_cell.angle_beta   90.00
_cell.angle_gamma   90.00
#
_symmetry.space_group_name_H-M   'P 1'
#
loop_
_entity.id
_entity.type
_entity.pdbx_description
1 polymer ?
#
loop_
_entity_poly.entity_id
_entity_poly.type
_entity_poly.pdbx_seq_one_letter_code
_entity_poly.pdbx_strand_id
1 'polypeptide(L)'
;MRSRYKEKLSEEKRLTKEEADAMSLTNQQTSPFLRLPAEVRNRIYSLVLGHHIIFSMRGQCFISRCSMTETRLAKRVEWQCPAHYQTPKCTIGVSAVFGLLKVSRQINVDCKLLPFELNEFSVFTTHMKAFRMRVNDEQWKSIATFRISQEDVRSRCSGPGHNLTCPTRRPDWDEEDDNIDRWYKGIPYSARWSTAIGLQRVIVEGWCPHDDEDTNGRLQKQYVIEKVKSFAGDRDIEVIFKVLD
;
A
#
# COMPACT_ATOMS: atom_id res chain seq x y z
N MET A 1 -36.55 -1.05 8.50
CA MET A 1 -35.80 0.08 7.90
C MET A 1 -34.80 -0.29 6.81
N ARG A 2 -34.10 -1.45 6.86
CA ARG A 2 -33.15 -1.85 5.79
C ARG A 2 -33.78 -2.26 4.44
N SER A 3 -35.07 -2.65 4.38
CA SER A 3 -35.70 -3.07 3.11
C SER A 3 -36.12 -1.90 2.22
N ARG A 4 -36.68 -0.81 2.78
CA ARG A 4 -37.02 0.42 2.03
C ARG A 4 -35.80 1.15 1.45
N TYR A 5 -34.62 1.00 2.06
CA TYR A 5 -33.37 1.58 1.54
C TYR A 5 -32.84 0.81 0.32
N LYS A 6 -33.09 -0.50 0.23
CA LYS A 6 -32.74 -1.33 -0.93
C LYS A 6 -33.66 -1.07 -2.12
N GLU A 7 -34.96 -0.85 -1.88
CA GLU A 7 -35.93 -0.49 -2.93
C GLU A 7 -35.63 0.88 -3.56
N LYS A 8 -35.24 1.89 -2.76
CA LYS A 8 -34.84 3.21 -3.30
C LYS A 8 -33.54 3.18 -4.12
N LEU A 9 -32.61 2.27 -3.82
CA LEU A 9 -31.39 2.07 -4.60
C LEU A 9 -31.65 1.31 -5.91
N SER A 10 -32.72 0.50 -5.98
CA SER A 10 -33.08 -0.22 -7.21
C SER A 10 -33.80 0.65 -8.26
N GLU A 11 -34.20 1.87 -7.89
CA GLU A 11 -34.84 2.84 -8.79
C GLU A 11 -33.87 3.92 -9.34
N GLU A 12 -32.55 3.78 -9.12
CA GLU A 12 -31.57 4.59 -9.84
C GLU A 12 -31.62 4.24 -11.33
N LYS A 13 -32.32 5.07 -12.11
CA LYS A 13 -32.37 5.00 -13.57
C LYS A 13 -30.94 4.94 -14.11
N ARG A 14 -30.54 3.77 -14.61
CA ARG A 14 -29.28 3.61 -15.32
C ARG A 14 -29.34 4.45 -16.59
N LEU A 15 -28.51 5.49 -16.66
CA LEU A 15 -28.34 6.30 -17.86
C LEU A 15 -28.00 5.40 -19.06
N THR A 16 -28.58 5.69 -20.21
CA THR A 16 -28.15 5.07 -21.47
C THR A 16 -26.71 5.48 -21.78
N LYS A 17 -26.05 4.75 -22.69
CA LYS A 17 -24.68 5.09 -23.10
C LYS A 17 -24.62 6.50 -23.70
N GLU A 18 -25.59 6.86 -24.53
CA GLU A 18 -25.70 8.18 -25.17
C GLU A 18 -25.88 9.31 -24.15
N GLU A 19 -26.74 9.11 -23.13
CA GLU A 19 -26.92 10.06 -22.04
C GLU A 19 -25.61 10.24 -21.25
N ALA A 20 -24.86 9.16 -21.01
CA ALA A 20 -23.57 9.22 -20.32
C ALA A 20 -22.50 9.94 -21.15
N ASP A 21 -22.45 9.71 -22.46
CA ASP A 21 -21.51 10.36 -23.37
C ASP A 21 -21.81 11.86 -23.50
N ALA A 22 -23.09 12.24 -23.60
CA ALA A 22 -23.52 13.65 -23.61
C ALA A 22 -23.17 14.37 -22.30
N MET A 23 -23.36 13.71 -21.15
CA MET A 23 -22.91 14.24 -19.86
C MET A 23 -21.39 14.39 -19.80
N SER A 24 -20.63 13.45 -20.35
CA SER A 24 -19.16 13.54 -20.39
C SER A 24 -18.69 14.73 -21.22
N LEU A 25 -19.27 14.94 -22.40
CA LEU A 25 -18.98 16.08 -23.27
C LEU A 25 -19.31 17.41 -22.58
N THR A 26 -20.48 17.49 -21.93
CA THR A 26 -20.89 18.68 -21.17
C THR A 26 -19.92 18.96 -20.02
N ASN A 27 -19.51 17.93 -19.29
CA ASN A 27 -18.54 18.05 -18.21
C ASN A 27 -17.18 18.54 -18.71
N GLN A 28 -16.73 18.08 -19.88
CA GLN A 28 -15.50 18.58 -20.51
C GLN A 28 -15.60 20.06 -20.89
N GLN A 29 -16.78 20.58 -21.22
CA GLN A 29 -16.99 21.99 -21.59
C GLN A 29 -17.24 22.91 -20.38
N THR A 30 -17.89 22.40 -19.33
CA THR A 30 -18.37 23.22 -18.22
C THR A 30 -17.48 23.10 -16.98
N SER A 31 -16.87 21.93 -16.72
CA SER A 31 -16.03 21.74 -15.55
C SER A 31 -14.72 22.53 -15.71
N PRO A 32 -14.40 23.46 -14.80
CA PRO A 32 -13.12 24.15 -14.81
C PRO A 32 -11.94 23.18 -14.72
N PHE A 33 -12.10 22.08 -13.98
CA PHE A 33 -11.07 21.07 -13.80
C PHE A 33 -10.88 20.18 -15.04
N LEU A 34 -11.97 19.71 -15.66
CA LEU A 34 -11.85 18.82 -16.84
C LEU A 34 -11.47 19.58 -18.12
N ARG A 35 -11.58 20.91 -18.15
CA ARG A 35 -11.02 21.75 -19.22
C ARG A 35 -9.51 21.94 -19.14
N LEU A 36 -8.89 21.60 -18.02
CA LEU A 36 -7.43 21.70 -17.90
C LEU A 36 -6.75 20.72 -18.88
N PRO A 37 -5.58 21.09 -19.44
CA PRO A 37 -4.75 20.16 -20.18
C PRO A 37 -4.46 18.88 -19.40
N ALA A 38 -4.32 17.76 -20.10
CA ALA A 38 -4.15 16.44 -19.48
C ALA A 38 -2.95 16.40 -18.53
N GLU A 39 -1.86 17.09 -18.87
CA GLU A 39 -0.63 17.20 -18.10
C GLU A 39 -0.89 17.84 -16.72
N VAL A 40 -1.69 18.91 -16.69
CA VAL A 40 -2.04 19.61 -15.45
C VAL A 40 -2.95 18.74 -14.59
N ARG A 41 -3.93 18.07 -15.19
CA ARG A 41 -4.80 17.13 -14.46
C ARG A 41 -4.00 15.99 -13.86
N ASN A 42 -3.09 15.38 -14.62
CA ASN A 42 -2.23 14.31 -14.14
C ASN A 42 -1.38 14.77 -12.95
N ARG A 43 -0.82 15.98 -13.00
CA ARG A 43 -0.07 16.54 -11.87
C ARG A 43 -0.95 16.71 -10.63
N ILE A 44 -2.18 17.22 -10.79
CA ILE A 44 -3.14 17.35 -9.69
C ILE A 44 -3.50 15.97 -9.13
N TYR A 45 -3.77 14.99 -10.00
CA TYR A 45 -4.07 13.63 -9.59
C TYR A 45 -2.92 13.02 -8.78
N SER A 46 -1.66 13.16 -9.23
CA SER A 46 -0.51 12.65 -8.48
C SER A 46 -0.35 13.29 -7.10
N LEU A 47 -0.63 14.59 -6.97
CA LEU A 47 -0.55 15.31 -5.70
C LEU A 47 -1.69 14.94 -4.73
N VAL A 48 -2.88 14.65 -5.25
CA VAL A 48 -4.05 14.32 -4.44
C VAL A 48 -4.08 12.84 -4.08
N LEU A 49 -3.84 11.97 -5.06
CA LEU A 49 -4.02 10.52 -4.95
C LEU A 49 -2.73 9.77 -4.61
N GLY A 50 -1.56 10.37 -4.76
CA GLY A 50 -0.26 9.72 -4.55
C GLY A 50 0.46 10.14 -3.28
N HIS A 51 1.63 9.52 -3.06
CA HIS A 51 2.57 9.81 -1.97
C HIS A 51 2.02 9.58 -0.55
N HIS A 52 1.07 8.65 -0.42
CA HIS A 52 0.54 8.20 0.86
C HIS A 52 1.06 6.80 1.22
N ILE A 53 1.08 6.52 2.52
CA ILE A 53 1.25 5.15 3.03
C ILE A 53 -0.13 4.63 3.42
N ILE A 54 -0.57 3.59 2.71
CA ILE A 54 -1.87 2.95 2.92
C ILE A 54 -1.67 1.69 3.76
N PHE A 55 -2.20 1.72 4.99
CA PHE A 55 -2.19 0.60 5.92
C PHE A 55 -3.41 -0.28 5.74
N SER A 56 -3.21 -1.59 5.64
CA SER A 56 -4.30 -2.59 5.61
C SER A 56 -4.34 -3.38 6.92
N MET A 57 -5.32 -3.09 7.79
CA MET A 57 -5.47 -3.74 9.10
C MET A 57 -6.86 -4.37 9.26
N ARG A 58 -6.98 -5.70 9.45
CA ARG A 58 -8.22 -6.40 9.88
C ARG A 58 -9.55 -5.90 9.28
N GLY A 59 -9.59 -5.59 7.98
CA GLY A 59 -10.82 -5.11 7.32
C GLY A 59 -11.08 -3.61 7.37
N GLN A 60 -10.16 -2.85 7.94
CA GLN A 60 -10.13 -1.39 7.90
C GLN A 60 -8.82 -0.96 7.24
N CYS A 61 -8.93 -0.18 6.17
CA CYS A 61 -7.77 0.42 5.54
C CYS A 61 -7.65 1.87 6.03
N PHE A 62 -6.47 2.26 6.48
CA PHE A 62 -6.16 3.59 7.01
C PHE A 62 -5.06 4.23 6.17
N ILE A 63 -5.08 5.56 6.04
CA ILE A 63 -4.03 6.30 5.34
C ILE A 63 -3.30 7.13 6.37
N SER A 64 -1.99 6.94 6.46
CA SER A 64 -1.15 7.92 7.14
C SER A 64 -0.71 8.95 6.10
N ARG A 65 -1.14 10.18 6.30
CA ARG A 65 -0.51 11.35 5.68
C ARG A 65 0.22 12.06 6.80
N CYS A 66 1.46 11.64 7.10
CA CYS A 66 2.29 12.44 7.99
C CYS A 66 2.66 13.71 7.19
N SER A 67 2.10 14.86 7.58
CA SER A 67 2.22 16.15 6.89
C SER A 67 3.63 16.77 7.00
N MET A 68 4.68 15.95 7.01
CA MET A 68 6.05 16.40 7.22
C MET A 68 6.86 16.55 5.92
N THR A 69 6.36 16.10 4.76
CA THR A 69 7.16 16.09 3.52
C THR A 69 6.82 17.14 2.46
N GLU A 70 5.68 17.86 2.50
CA GLU A 70 5.33 18.75 1.36
C GLU A 70 4.78 20.17 1.66
N THR A 71 4.80 20.67 2.89
CA THR A 71 4.43 22.10 3.15
C THR A 71 5.58 22.90 3.73
N ARG A 72 6.54 23.25 2.86
CA ARG A 72 7.54 24.32 3.08
C ARG A 72 7.00 25.73 2.80
N LEU A 73 5.71 26.00 2.95
CA LEU A 73 5.11 27.32 2.63
C LEU A 73 4.12 27.90 3.66
N ALA A 74 4.20 27.53 4.93
CA ALA A 74 3.55 28.30 5.99
C ALA A 74 4.49 28.50 7.19
N LYS A 75 5.10 29.68 7.26
CA LYS A 75 5.86 30.17 8.41
C LYS A 75 4.94 30.41 9.60
N ARG A 76 5.47 30.13 10.80
CA ARG A 76 4.99 30.46 12.15
C ARG A 76 3.75 29.71 12.65
N VAL A 77 3.94 28.46 13.09
CA VAL A 77 3.75 28.06 14.50
C VAL A 77 4.69 26.87 14.75
N GLU A 78 5.45 26.89 15.84
CA GLU A 78 6.13 25.70 16.35
C GLU A 78 5.09 24.67 16.77
N TRP A 79 4.83 23.65 15.94
CA TRP A 79 4.11 22.45 16.39
C TRP A 79 4.77 21.20 15.80
N GLN A 80 5.50 20.51 16.66
CA GLN A 80 5.79 19.08 16.54
C GLN A 80 4.44 18.31 16.56
N CYS A 81 4.36 17.10 15.98
CA CYS A 81 3.32 16.13 16.36
C CYS A 81 3.97 14.97 17.15
N PRO A 82 4.10 15.08 18.48
CA PRO A 82 4.67 14.05 19.34
C PRO A 82 3.78 12.79 19.51
N ALA A 83 2.65 12.68 18.80
CA ALA A 83 1.59 11.73 19.11
C ALA A 83 1.69 10.35 18.44
N HIS A 84 2.64 10.12 17.52
CA HIS A 84 2.69 8.86 16.77
C HIS A 84 3.43 7.70 17.44
N TYR A 85 3.98 7.91 18.64
CA TYR A 85 4.45 6.75 19.41
C TYR A 85 3.29 5.98 20.05
N GLN A 86 2.09 6.58 20.25
CA GLN A 86 1.02 5.92 21.02
C GLN A 86 -0.47 6.14 20.64
N THR A 87 -0.89 6.97 19.66
CA THR A 87 -2.34 6.98 19.26
C THR A 87 -2.66 7.21 17.76
N PRO A 88 -3.71 6.55 17.20
CA PRO A 88 -4.02 6.49 15.76
C PRO A 88 -4.92 7.64 15.25
N LYS A 89 -4.70 8.88 15.67
CA LYS A 89 -5.62 10.01 15.37
C LYS A 89 -5.36 10.75 14.06
N CYS A 90 -4.22 10.53 13.38
CA CYS A 90 -3.91 11.15 12.08
C CYS A 90 -4.17 10.20 10.90
N THR A 91 -5.12 9.27 11.05
CA THR A 91 -5.53 8.40 9.96
C THR A 91 -6.59 9.10 9.13
N ILE A 92 -6.24 9.46 7.90
CA ILE A 92 -7.25 9.80 6.90
C ILE A 92 -7.88 8.47 6.49
N GLY A 93 -9.21 8.35 6.60
CA GLY A 93 -9.88 7.13 6.14
C GLY A 93 -9.58 6.90 4.66
N VAL A 94 -9.35 5.66 4.23
CA VAL A 94 -9.13 5.33 2.81
C VAL A 94 -10.25 5.86 1.92
N SER A 95 -11.46 6.02 2.46
CA SER A 95 -12.57 6.66 1.76
C SER A 95 -12.29 8.09 1.29
N ALA A 96 -11.39 8.84 1.91
CA ALA A 96 -11.07 10.21 1.50
C ALA A 96 -10.15 10.23 0.26
N VAL A 97 -9.11 9.38 0.21
CA VAL A 97 -8.24 9.29 -0.98
C VAL A 97 -8.99 8.71 -2.17
N PHE A 98 -9.85 7.71 -1.94
CA PHE A 98 -10.70 7.17 -2.99
C PHE A 98 -11.99 7.98 -3.22
N GLY A 99 -12.19 9.08 -2.47
CA GLY A 99 -13.37 9.93 -2.57
C GLY A 99 -13.44 10.63 -3.93
N LEU A 100 -12.30 11.09 -4.44
CA LEU A 100 -12.20 11.72 -5.76
C LEU A 100 -12.66 10.77 -6.88
N LEU A 101 -12.41 9.46 -6.75
CA LEU A 101 -12.84 8.46 -7.72
C LEU A 101 -14.35 8.26 -7.78
N LYS A 102 -15.11 8.82 -6.82
CA LYS A 102 -16.57 8.72 -6.77
C LYS A 102 -17.29 9.94 -7.34
N VAL A 103 -16.58 11.04 -7.61
CA VAL A 103 -17.24 12.30 -8.00
C VAL A 103 -17.65 12.34 -9.47
N SER A 104 -16.93 11.64 -10.35
CA SER A 104 -17.19 11.61 -11.78
C SER A 104 -16.69 10.31 -12.41
N ARG A 105 -17.44 9.78 -13.38
CA ARG A 105 -17.04 8.61 -14.17
C ARG A 105 -15.76 8.86 -14.96
N GLN A 106 -15.58 10.07 -15.50
CA GLN A 106 -14.37 10.42 -16.24
C GLN A 106 -13.14 10.37 -15.33
N ILE A 107 -13.22 11.03 -14.17
CA ILE A 107 -12.12 11.02 -13.18
C ILE A 107 -11.86 9.60 -12.68
N ASN A 108 -12.90 8.79 -12.48
CA ASN A 108 -12.74 7.39 -12.11
C ASN A 108 -11.93 6.61 -13.17
N VAL A 109 -12.31 6.73 -14.45
CA VAL A 109 -11.61 6.05 -15.55
C VAL A 109 -10.15 6.49 -15.63
N ASP A 110 -9.89 7.80 -15.54
CA ASP A 110 -8.55 8.36 -15.64
C ASP A 110 -7.66 7.95 -14.46
N CYS A 111 -8.24 7.76 -13.27
CA CYS A 111 -7.47 7.72 -12.02
C CYS A 111 -7.59 6.43 -11.22
N LYS A 112 -8.45 5.46 -11.58
CA LYS A 112 -8.76 4.29 -10.73
C LYS A 112 -7.54 3.44 -10.33
N LEU A 113 -6.46 3.52 -11.12
CA LEU A 113 -5.20 2.80 -10.86
C LEU A 113 -4.15 3.65 -10.15
N LEU A 114 -4.22 4.99 -10.25
CA LEU A 114 -3.23 5.90 -9.65
C LEU A 114 -3.04 5.71 -8.14
N PRO A 115 -4.08 5.42 -7.32
CA PRO A 115 -3.87 5.12 -5.91
C PRO A 115 -3.01 3.87 -5.66
N PHE A 116 -2.92 2.95 -6.62
CA PHE A 116 -2.11 1.75 -6.50
C PHE A 116 -0.68 1.99 -7.02
N GLU A 117 -0.55 2.78 -8.08
CA GLU A 117 0.73 3.11 -8.71
C GLU A 117 1.57 4.10 -7.90
N LEU A 118 0.92 5.08 -7.27
CA LEU A 118 1.60 6.23 -6.67
C LEU A 118 1.73 6.16 -5.14
N ASN A 119 1.22 5.11 -4.50
CA ASN A 119 1.26 4.96 -3.04
C ASN A 119 2.04 3.74 -2.60
N GLU A 120 2.37 3.73 -1.33
CA GLU A 120 3.06 2.63 -0.66
C GLU A 120 2.05 1.83 0.16
N PHE A 121 2.03 0.52 0.00
CA PHE A 121 1.10 -0.35 0.73
C PHE A 121 1.80 -1.06 1.87
N SER A 122 1.41 -0.71 3.10
CA SER A 122 1.84 -1.40 4.31
C SER A 122 0.78 -2.41 4.73
N VAL A 123 1.04 -3.68 4.49
CA VAL A 123 0.09 -4.76 4.75
C VAL A 123 0.74 -5.76 5.67
N PHE A 124 0.16 -6.07 6.82
CA PHE A 124 0.71 -7.14 7.66
C PHE A 124 0.67 -8.49 6.97
N THR A 125 1.64 -9.34 7.27
CA THR A 125 1.77 -10.74 6.78
C THR A 125 0.43 -11.48 6.81
N THR A 126 -0.21 -11.46 7.97
CA THR A 126 -1.46 -12.15 8.29
C THR A 126 -2.66 -11.57 7.54
N HIS A 127 -2.56 -10.38 6.96
CA HIS A 127 -3.66 -9.71 6.26
C HIS A 127 -3.50 -9.70 4.75
N MET A 128 -2.38 -10.17 4.20
CA MET A 128 -2.12 -10.06 2.77
C MET A 128 -3.16 -10.82 1.93
N LYS A 129 -3.56 -12.02 2.34
CA LYS A 129 -4.65 -12.77 1.69
C LYS A 129 -5.96 -11.96 1.64
N ALA A 130 -6.33 -11.32 2.76
CA ALA A 130 -7.54 -10.50 2.83
C ALA A 130 -7.43 -9.22 2.00
N PHE A 131 -6.25 -8.59 1.97
CA PHE A 131 -5.97 -7.44 1.13
C PHE A 131 -6.15 -7.79 -0.35
N ARG A 132 -5.52 -8.88 -0.82
CA ARG A 132 -5.67 -9.35 -2.18
C ARG A 132 -7.12 -9.56 -2.58
N MET A 133 -7.93 -10.22 -1.73
CA MET A 133 -9.33 -10.51 -2.06
C MET A 133 -10.18 -9.24 -2.27
N ARG A 134 -9.71 -8.07 -1.81
CA ARG A 134 -10.39 -6.78 -2.00
C ARG A 134 -9.88 -5.98 -3.19
N VAL A 135 -8.72 -6.35 -3.72
CA VAL A 135 -8.05 -5.66 -4.82
C VAL A 135 -8.21 -6.51 -6.08
N ASN A 136 -8.78 -5.92 -7.12
CA ASN A 136 -8.94 -6.64 -8.38
C ASN A 136 -7.58 -6.81 -9.10
N ASP A 137 -7.55 -7.59 -10.17
CA ASP A 137 -6.29 -7.93 -10.83
C ASP A 137 -5.60 -6.72 -11.47
N GLU A 138 -6.34 -5.77 -12.04
CA GLU A 138 -5.77 -4.53 -12.59
C GLU A 138 -5.08 -3.72 -11.49
N GLN A 139 -5.79 -3.50 -10.37
CA GLN A 139 -5.29 -2.76 -9.23
C GLN A 139 -4.08 -3.44 -8.60
N TRP A 140 -4.11 -4.77 -8.45
CA TRP A 140 -3.00 -5.56 -7.92
C TRP A 140 -1.75 -5.44 -8.81
N LYS A 141 -1.94 -5.54 -10.12
CA LYS A 141 -0.88 -5.36 -11.12
C LYS A 141 -0.31 -3.94 -11.12
N SER A 142 -1.11 -2.94 -10.75
CA SER A 142 -0.69 -1.54 -10.65
C SER A 142 0.06 -1.19 -9.36
N ILE A 143 0.12 -2.06 -8.34
CA ILE A 143 0.84 -1.75 -7.10
C ILE A 143 2.34 -1.69 -7.38
N ALA A 144 2.93 -0.49 -7.23
CA ALA A 144 4.35 -0.28 -7.47
C ALA A 144 5.23 -0.54 -6.25
N THR A 145 4.69 -0.33 -5.03
CA THR A 145 5.49 -0.32 -3.80
C THR A 145 4.79 -1.05 -2.65
N PHE A 146 5.45 -2.08 -2.12
CA PHE A 146 5.10 -2.66 -0.82
C PHE A 146 6.01 -2.15 0.28
N ARG A 147 5.46 -2.08 1.48
CA ARG A 147 6.12 -1.69 2.71
C ARG A 147 5.88 -2.78 3.73
N ILE A 148 6.95 -3.31 4.30
CA ILE A 148 6.94 -4.43 5.24
C ILE A 148 7.69 -4.02 6.50
N SER A 149 7.16 -4.37 7.67
CA SER A 149 7.83 -4.06 8.92
C SER A 149 9.01 -5.00 9.16
N GLN A 150 10.00 -4.55 9.93
CA GLN A 150 11.11 -5.42 10.35
C GLN A 150 10.59 -6.65 11.10
N GLU A 151 9.53 -6.51 11.89
CA GLU A 151 8.89 -7.61 12.63
C GLU A 151 8.29 -8.68 11.69
N ASP A 152 7.81 -8.26 10.51
CA ASP A 152 7.28 -9.15 9.49
C ASP A 152 8.38 -9.92 8.74
N VAL A 153 9.63 -9.46 8.79
CA VAL A 153 10.79 -10.12 8.15
C VAL A 153 11.79 -10.72 9.14
N ARG A 154 11.64 -10.42 10.44
CA ARG A 154 12.44 -11.06 11.49
C ARG A 154 12.06 -12.53 11.58
N SER A 155 13.05 -13.39 11.36
CA SER A 155 12.91 -14.80 11.70
C SER A 155 12.69 -14.88 13.22
N ARG A 156 11.81 -15.78 13.67
CA ARG A 156 11.39 -15.92 15.09
C ARG A 156 12.56 -16.19 16.06
N CYS A 157 13.77 -16.38 15.56
CA CYS A 157 14.98 -16.55 16.33
C CYS A 157 15.61 -15.21 16.79
N SER A 158 14.85 -14.15 17.06
CA SER A 158 15.40 -12.86 17.56
C SER A 158 15.17 -12.64 19.06
N GLY A 159 15.20 -13.71 19.86
CA GLY A 159 15.44 -13.57 21.30
C GLY A 159 16.92 -13.26 21.56
N PRO A 160 17.26 -12.52 22.64
CA PRO A 160 18.66 -12.27 22.99
C PRO A 160 19.39 -13.62 23.17
N GLY A 161 20.34 -13.91 22.26
CA GLY A 161 21.11 -15.16 22.24
C GLY A 161 20.77 -16.17 21.13
N HIS A 162 19.86 -15.84 20.22
CA HIS A 162 19.50 -16.70 19.09
C HIS A 162 20.06 -16.14 17.77
N ASN A 163 21.07 -16.82 17.22
CA ASN A 163 21.73 -16.47 15.96
C ASN A 163 21.11 -17.30 14.82
N LEU A 164 21.40 -17.02 13.55
CA LEU A 164 21.04 -17.90 12.42
C LEU A 164 21.62 -19.33 12.58
N THR A 165 22.65 -19.47 13.41
CA THR A 165 23.29 -20.74 13.80
C THR A 165 22.79 -21.30 15.14
N CYS A 166 21.68 -20.79 15.68
CA CYS A 166 21.18 -21.15 16.99
C CYS A 166 20.95 -22.68 17.10
N PRO A 167 21.70 -23.40 17.95
CA PRO A 167 21.57 -24.85 18.10
C PRO A 167 20.27 -25.27 18.78
N THR A 168 19.54 -24.33 19.41
CA THR A 168 18.17 -24.53 19.90
C THR A 168 17.10 -24.24 18.83
N ARG A 169 17.47 -24.17 17.55
CA ARG A 169 16.54 -24.38 16.43
C ARG A 169 15.90 -25.74 16.69
N ARG A 170 14.70 -25.73 17.28
CA ARG A 170 14.04 -26.99 17.59
C ARG A 170 13.80 -27.72 16.26
N PRO A 171 14.02 -29.04 16.19
CA PRO A 171 13.73 -29.81 14.98
C PRO A 171 12.27 -29.73 14.52
N ASP A 172 11.35 -29.34 15.42
CA ASP A 172 9.91 -29.13 15.14
C ASP A 172 9.57 -27.71 14.67
N TRP A 173 10.55 -26.80 14.62
CA TRP A 173 10.39 -25.51 13.93
C TRP A 173 10.67 -25.76 12.47
N ASP A 174 9.65 -26.27 11.77
CA ASP A 174 9.68 -26.42 10.33
C ASP A 174 10.25 -25.15 9.70
N GLU A 175 11.21 -25.29 8.79
CA GLU A 175 11.83 -24.17 8.07
C GLU A 175 10.80 -23.31 7.30
N GLU A 176 9.54 -23.75 7.29
CA GLU A 176 8.46 -23.27 6.46
C GLU A 176 7.69 -22.06 6.99
N ASP A 177 8.01 -21.57 8.19
CA ASP A 177 7.05 -20.78 8.96
C ASP A 177 7.59 -19.44 9.50
N ASP A 178 8.59 -18.87 8.83
CA ASP A 178 8.91 -17.47 9.04
C ASP A 178 7.82 -16.55 8.43
N ASN A 179 7.72 -15.35 8.98
CA ASN A 179 6.63 -14.43 8.62
C ASN A 179 6.68 -14.04 7.13
N ILE A 180 7.88 -13.96 6.53
CA ILE A 180 8.08 -13.65 5.11
C ILE A 180 7.65 -14.82 4.20
N ASP A 181 7.86 -16.07 4.60
CA ASP A 181 7.34 -17.23 3.89
C ASP A 181 5.82 -17.34 4.03
N ARG A 182 5.24 -16.95 5.17
CA ARG A 182 3.79 -16.84 5.32
C ARG A 182 3.16 -15.80 4.41
N TRP A 183 3.87 -14.70 4.10
CA TRP A 183 3.42 -13.81 3.00
C TRP A 183 3.30 -14.61 1.72
N TYR A 184 4.31 -15.38 1.34
CA TYR A 184 4.32 -16.01 0.03
C TYR A 184 3.41 -17.25 -0.07
N LYS A 185 3.47 -18.14 0.92
CA LYS A 185 2.74 -19.42 0.96
C LYS A 185 1.27 -19.23 1.30
N GLY A 186 0.93 -18.24 2.13
CA GLY A 186 -0.45 -17.98 2.58
C GLY A 186 -1.36 -17.36 1.52
N ILE A 187 -0.81 -16.97 0.38
CA ILE A 187 -1.53 -16.31 -0.70
C ILE A 187 -1.78 -17.30 -1.85
N PRO A 188 -3.01 -17.37 -2.42
CA PRO A 188 -3.28 -18.14 -3.62
C PRO A 188 -2.27 -17.82 -4.74
N TYR A 189 -1.93 -18.79 -5.59
CA TYR A 189 -0.93 -18.60 -6.65
C TYR A 189 -1.20 -17.35 -7.52
N SER A 190 -2.47 -17.06 -7.81
CA SER A 190 -2.94 -15.88 -8.56
C SER A 190 -2.65 -14.53 -7.88
N ALA A 191 -2.12 -14.56 -6.68
CA ALA A 191 -1.91 -13.41 -5.83
C ALA A 191 -0.49 -13.34 -5.24
N ARG A 192 0.39 -14.23 -5.68
CA ARG A 192 1.82 -14.12 -5.41
C ARG A 192 2.37 -12.83 -6.00
N TRP A 193 3.49 -12.37 -5.47
CA TRP A 193 4.14 -11.16 -5.97
C TRP A 193 4.52 -11.28 -7.45
N SER A 194 4.84 -12.48 -7.93
CA SER A 194 5.03 -12.77 -9.35
C SER A 194 3.86 -12.34 -10.25
N THR A 195 2.63 -12.21 -9.71
CA THR A 195 1.47 -11.71 -10.46
C THR A 195 1.24 -10.20 -10.31
N ALA A 196 1.90 -9.55 -9.35
CA ALA A 196 1.89 -8.11 -9.15
C ALA A 196 2.88 -7.45 -10.12
N ILE A 197 2.64 -7.54 -11.43
CA ILE A 197 3.63 -7.19 -12.48
C ILE A 197 4.23 -5.79 -12.35
N GLY A 198 3.48 -4.81 -11.83
CA GLY A 198 3.92 -3.44 -11.63
C GLY A 198 4.72 -3.20 -10.35
N LEU A 199 4.89 -4.21 -9.49
CA LEU A 199 5.76 -4.09 -8.31
C LEU A 199 7.17 -3.75 -8.78
N GLN A 200 7.72 -2.66 -8.25
CA GLN A 200 9.05 -2.15 -8.57
C GLN A 200 9.96 -2.18 -7.34
N ARG A 201 9.40 -1.97 -6.15
CA ARG A 201 10.19 -1.85 -4.93
C ARG A 201 9.48 -2.37 -3.69
N VAL A 202 10.29 -2.80 -2.73
CA VAL A 202 9.87 -3.27 -1.40
C VAL A 202 10.68 -2.52 -0.35
N ILE A 203 9.98 -1.83 0.53
CA ILE A 203 10.56 -1.05 1.62
C ILE A 203 10.45 -1.87 2.91
N VAL A 204 11.59 -2.20 3.52
CA VAL A 204 11.67 -2.81 4.86
C VAL A 204 11.84 -1.70 5.89
N GLU A 205 10.78 -1.42 6.64
CA GLU A 205 10.80 -0.42 7.71
C GLU A 205 11.35 -0.96 9.01
N GLY A 206 11.94 -0.08 9.82
CA GLY A 206 12.37 -0.45 11.17
C GLY A 206 13.76 -1.06 11.22
N TRP A 207 14.52 -1.04 10.12
CA TRP A 207 15.84 -1.65 10.10
C TRP A 207 16.80 -0.91 11.05
N CYS A 208 17.42 -1.61 11.99
CA CYS A 208 18.35 -0.99 12.93
C CYS A 208 19.75 -0.90 12.28
N PRO A 209 20.47 0.23 12.33
CA PRO A 209 21.83 0.32 11.81
C PRO A 209 22.80 -0.66 12.46
N HIS A 210 22.59 -0.98 13.75
CA HIS A 210 23.38 -2.01 14.44
C HIS A 210 23.24 -3.40 13.82
N ASP A 211 22.13 -3.68 13.13
CA ASP A 211 21.96 -4.94 12.40
C ASP A 211 22.96 -5.01 11.22
N ASP A 212 23.39 -3.88 10.64
CA ASP A 212 24.40 -3.87 9.57
C ASP A 212 25.85 -4.03 10.12
N GLU A 213 26.06 -3.80 11.41
CA GLU A 213 27.37 -3.97 12.07
C GLU A 213 27.61 -5.43 12.48
N ASP A 214 26.56 -6.14 12.91
CA ASP A 214 26.63 -7.56 13.26
C ASP A 214 26.57 -8.46 12.00
N THR A 215 27.32 -9.56 12.03
CA THR A 215 27.30 -10.60 10.98
C THR A 215 25.89 -11.17 10.81
N ASN A 216 25.13 -11.35 11.90
CA ASN A 216 23.78 -11.90 11.80
C ASN A 216 22.83 -10.96 11.08
N GLY A 217 22.87 -9.66 11.35
CA GLY A 217 21.97 -8.72 10.70
C GLY A 217 22.32 -8.51 9.21
N ARG A 218 23.60 -8.59 8.82
CA ARG A 218 23.99 -8.65 7.39
C ARG A 218 23.43 -9.88 6.68
N LEU A 219 23.56 -11.06 7.30
CA LEU A 219 23.01 -12.30 6.75
C LEU A 219 21.48 -12.23 6.67
N GLN A 220 20.83 -11.64 7.67
CA GLN A 220 19.39 -11.42 7.64
C GLN A 220 18.97 -10.46 6.53
N LYS A 221 19.70 -9.36 6.32
CA LYS A 221 19.46 -8.42 5.23
C LYS A 221 19.54 -9.11 3.87
N GLN A 222 20.60 -9.88 3.67
CA GLN A 222 20.80 -10.67 2.46
C GLN A 222 19.68 -11.69 2.26
N TYR A 223 19.29 -12.40 3.31
CA TYR A 223 18.18 -13.35 3.29
C TYR A 223 16.86 -12.69 2.84
N VAL A 224 16.52 -11.51 3.39
CA VAL A 224 15.32 -10.77 3.00
C VAL A 224 15.39 -10.36 1.53
N ILE A 225 16.54 -9.88 1.06
CA ILE A 225 16.73 -9.52 -0.35
C ILE A 225 16.51 -10.74 -1.26
N GLU A 226 17.16 -11.87 -0.95
CA GLU A 226 17.06 -13.09 -1.72
C GLU A 226 15.62 -13.62 -1.76
N LYS A 227 14.92 -13.61 -0.62
CA LYS A 227 13.51 -14.02 -0.55
C LYS A 227 12.61 -13.12 -1.36
N VAL A 228 12.70 -11.79 -1.20
CA VAL A 228 11.93 -10.82 -1.99
C VAL A 228 12.14 -11.04 -3.49
N LYS A 229 13.40 -11.21 -3.93
CA LYS A 229 13.73 -11.49 -5.33
C LYS A 229 13.16 -12.83 -5.80
N SER A 230 13.28 -13.88 -4.99
CA SER A 230 12.70 -15.19 -5.32
C SER A 230 11.18 -15.14 -5.52
N PHE A 231 10.48 -14.29 -4.76
CA PHE A 231 9.02 -14.10 -4.90
C PHE A 231 8.64 -13.24 -6.10
N ALA A 232 9.52 -12.33 -6.50
CA ALA A 232 9.33 -11.48 -7.65
C ALA A 232 9.52 -12.21 -9.00
N GLY A 233 10.22 -13.35 -8.99
CA GLY A 233 10.62 -14.09 -10.20
C GLY A 233 11.80 -13.40 -10.88
N ASP A 234 11.82 -13.38 -12.21
CA ASP A 234 12.90 -12.77 -13.01
C ASP A 234 12.88 -11.23 -13.04
N ARG A 235 12.05 -10.59 -12.20
CA ARG A 235 11.90 -9.14 -12.20
C ARG A 235 12.92 -8.49 -11.30
N ASP A 236 13.46 -7.37 -11.77
CA ASP A 236 14.35 -6.53 -10.99
C ASP A 236 13.52 -5.70 -10.00
N ILE A 237 13.53 -6.11 -8.73
CA ILE A 237 12.86 -5.43 -7.63
C ILE A 237 13.89 -4.79 -6.72
N GLU A 238 13.73 -3.49 -6.49
CA GLU A 238 14.53 -2.75 -5.53
C GLU A 238 14.09 -3.08 -4.10
N VAL A 239 15.04 -3.45 -3.24
CA VAL A 239 14.79 -3.69 -1.81
C VAL A 239 15.46 -2.61 -1.00
N ILE A 240 14.66 -1.76 -0.35
CA ILE A 240 15.12 -0.59 0.40
C ILE A 240 14.96 -0.86 1.89
N PHE A 241 16.03 -0.74 2.66
CA PHE A 241 15.98 -0.84 4.13
C PHE A 241 15.93 0.57 4.72
N LYS A 242 14.82 0.93 5.37
CA LYS A 242 14.61 2.24 5.97
C LYS A 242 14.85 2.17 7.48
N VAL A 243 15.80 2.96 7.94
CA VAL A 243 16.09 3.16 9.37
C VAL A 243 14.99 4.01 10.01
N LEU A 244 14.58 3.68 11.23
CA LEU A 244 13.74 4.56 12.04
C LEU A 244 14.64 5.67 12.59
N ASP A 245 14.38 6.90 12.15
CA ASP A 245 14.98 8.12 12.73
C ASP A 245 14.46 8.37 14.16
#